data_AF-A0A2V9VBF1-F1
#
_entry.id   AF-A0A2V9VBF1-F1
#
_cell.length_a   1.000
_cell.length_b   1.000
_cell.length_c   1.000
_cell.angle_alpha   90.00
_cell.angle_beta   90.00
_cell.angle_gamma   90.00
#
_symmetry.space_group_name_H-M   'P 1'
#
loop_
_entity.id
_entity.type
_entity.pdbx_description
1 polymer ?
#
loop_
_entity_poly.entity_id
_entity_poly.type
_entity_poly.pdbx_seq_one_letter_code
_entity_poly.pdbx_strand_id
1 'polypeptide(L)'
;MIHAFTGTDGCFPSGGLTLVGRDTLFGMSSGGGTNNDNGTIFQIAVANGTWTESVLHNFTGLEGHSPLGSLTRAEDDLYGTATNTVFRMTFMGGHGSVSVLHRFGGELSNDGILPFAGVAVG
;
A
#
# COMPACT_ATOMS: atom_id res chain seq x y z
N MET A 1 4.58 21.47 -5.77
CA MET A 1 4.83 20.06 -6.09
C MET A 1 5.43 19.43 -4.83
N ILE A 2 4.78 18.44 -4.23
CA ILE A 2 5.23 17.85 -2.96
C ILE A 2 6.18 16.67 -3.17
N HIS A 3 5.98 15.89 -4.24
CA HIS A 3 6.86 14.81 -4.67
C HIS A 3 6.58 14.50 -6.14
N ALA A 4 7.57 13.95 -6.84
CA ALA A 4 7.42 13.44 -8.19
C ALA A 4 7.96 12.01 -8.23
N PHE A 5 7.07 11.05 -8.44
CA PHE A 5 7.40 9.64 -8.57
C PHE A 5 8.27 9.38 -9.80
N THR A 6 9.35 8.66 -9.61
CA THR A 6 10.42 8.38 -10.59
C THR A 6 10.37 6.95 -11.16
N GLY A 7 9.39 6.16 -10.74
CA GLY A 7 9.27 4.74 -11.10
C GLY A 7 9.79 3.84 -9.99
N THR A 8 11.00 4.06 -9.48
CA THR A 8 11.58 3.22 -8.41
C THR A 8 10.90 3.40 -7.05
N ASP A 9 10.28 4.55 -6.82
CA ASP A 9 9.49 4.91 -5.65
C ASP A 9 7.97 4.77 -5.86
N GLY A 10 7.60 4.25 -7.04
CA GLY A 10 6.23 4.03 -7.45
C GLY A 10 5.91 4.75 -8.76
N CYS A 11 4.77 4.41 -9.33
CA CYS A 11 4.10 5.14 -10.39
C CYS A 11 2.59 4.86 -10.34
N PHE A 12 1.79 5.77 -10.88
CA PHE A 12 0.33 5.67 -10.83
C PHE A 12 -0.19 5.53 -9.38
N PRO A 13 0.01 6.55 -8.51
CA PRO A 13 -0.59 6.54 -7.17
C PRO A 13 -2.10 6.30 -7.29
N SER A 14 -2.60 5.33 -6.53
CA SER A 14 -3.97 4.84 -6.61
C SER A 14 -4.69 5.03 -5.28
N GLY A 15 -6.00 5.32 -5.33
CA GLY A 15 -6.81 5.56 -4.14
C GLY A 15 -6.54 6.89 -3.42
N GLY A 16 -7.16 7.06 -2.26
CA GLY A 16 -6.94 8.18 -1.35
C GLY A 16 -5.86 7.89 -0.30
N LEU A 17 -5.29 8.96 0.26
CA LEU A 17 -4.29 8.86 1.33
C LEU A 17 -4.94 8.59 2.70
N THR A 18 -4.26 7.81 3.52
CA THR A 18 -4.66 7.51 4.90
C THR A 18 -3.83 8.35 5.86
N LEU A 19 -4.48 9.21 6.64
CA LEU A 19 -3.82 9.98 7.68
C LEU A 19 -3.60 9.12 8.93
N VAL A 20 -2.34 9.02 9.34
CA VAL A 20 -1.93 8.41 10.60
C VAL A 20 -1.33 9.51 11.47
N GLY A 21 -1.89 9.69 12.67
CA GLY A 21 -1.50 10.80 13.53
C GLY A 21 -1.97 12.14 12.97
N ARG A 22 -1.06 13.13 12.93
CA ARG A 22 -1.35 14.50 12.44
C ARG A 22 -0.47 14.92 11.27
N ASP A 23 0.54 14.13 10.96
CA ASP A 23 1.68 14.55 10.16
C ASP A 23 2.12 13.52 9.12
N THR A 24 1.55 12.31 9.12
CA THR A 24 1.96 11.27 8.17
C THR A 24 0.78 10.76 7.34
N LEU A 25 0.91 10.88 6.02
CA LEU A 25 -0.05 10.36 5.04
C LEU A 25 0.53 9.09 4.41
N PHE A 26 -0.25 8.03 4.36
CA PHE A 26 0.14 6.76 3.74
C PHE A 26 -0.65 6.56 2.44
N GLY A 27 0.00 6.03 1.42
CA GLY A 27 -0.60 5.77 0.12
C GLY A 27 0.02 4.58 -0.58
N MET A 28 -0.56 4.22 -1.72
CA MET A 28 -0.08 3.13 -2.55
C MET A 28 0.10 3.60 -3.98
N SER A 29 1.04 2.98 -4.70
CA SER A 29 1.19 3.13 -6.14
C SER A 29 0.88 1.80 -6.81
N SER A 30 0.02 1.81 -7.84
CA SER A 30 -0.36 0.55 -8.51
C SER A 30 0.71 0.03 -9.47
N GLY A 31 1.74 0.83 -9.76
CA GLY A 31 2.90 0.41 -10.54
C GLY A 31 4.19 0.95 -9.95
N GLY A 32 5.31 0.59 -10.58
CA GLY A 32 6.65 0.99 -10.14
C GLY A 32 7.15 0.17 -8.96
N GLY A 33 8.14 0.71 -8.25
CA GLY A 33 8.91 0.00 -7.24
C GLY A 33 10.08 -0.78 -7.84
N THR A 34 10.85 -1.43 -6.98
CA THR A 34 12.04 -2.19 -7.39
C THR A 34 11.77 -3.63 -7.80
N ASN A 35 10.51 -4.08 -7.70
CA ASN A 35 10.11 -5.48 -7.83
C ASN A 35 9.14 -5.66 -9.00
N ASN A 36 9.64 -5.59 -10.23
CA ASN A 36 8.88 -5.85 -11.46
C ASN A 36 7.59 -5.01 -11.60
N ASP A 37 7.65 -3.72 -11.25
CA ASP A 37 6.51 -2.79 -11.33
C ASP A 37 5.25 -3.21 -10.55
N ASN A 38 5.39 -4.04 -9.51
CA ASN A 38 4.26 -4.53 -8.73
C ASN A 38 3.60 -3.46 -7.83
N GLY A 39 4.21 -2.28 -7.69
CA GLY A 39 3.70 -1.18 -6.87
C GLY A 39 4.39 -1.03 -5.51
N THR A 40 4.13 0.10 -4.85
CA THR A 40 4.73 0.43 -3.56
C THR A 40 3.67 0.84 -2.52
N ILE A 41 4.03 0.70 -1.24
CA ILE A 41 3.43 1.48 -0.15
C ILE A 41 4.40 2.59 0.19
N PHE A 42 3.92 3.82 0.21
CA PHE A 42 4.72 5.00 0.55
C PHE A 42 4.07 5.79 1.70
N GLN A 43 4.89 6.59 2.36
CA GLN A 43 4.43 7.63 3.27
C GLN A 43 4.87 9.01 2.79
N ILE A 44 4.12 10.03 3.20
CA ILE A 44 4.50 11.44 3.08
C ILE A 44 4.35 12.05 4.47
N ALA A 45 5.47 12.34 5.11
CA ALA A 45 5.50 12.93 6.45
C ALA A 45 5.82 14.43 6.39
N VAL A 46 5.19 15.24 7.23
CA VAL A 46 5.52 16.65 7.38
C VAL A 46 6.34 16.90 8.65
N ALA A 47 7.52 17.48 8.49
CA ALA A 47 8.36 17.95 9.57
C ALA A 47 8.81 19.39 9.30
N ASN A 48 8.56 20.29 10.25
CA ASN A 48 8.91 21.72 10.13
C ASN A 48 8.34 22.40 8.87
N GLY A 49 7.14 22.00 8.43
CA GLY A 49 6.48 22.51 7.22
C GLY A 49 6.98 21.91 5.90
N THR A 50 7.96 21.02 5.96
CA THR A 50 8.49 20.31 4.78
C THR A 50 7.89 18.92 4.71
N TRP A 51 7.28 18.59 3.57
CA TRP A 51 6.80 17.25 3.28
C TRP A 51 7.95 16.40 2.69
N THR A 52 8.08 15.16 3.14
CA THR A 52 9.08 14.21 2.66
C THR A 52 8.41 12.87 2.39
N GLU A 53 8.58 12.37 1.17
CA GLU A 53 8.12 11.05 0.76
C GLU A 53 9.14 9.98 1.17
N SER A 54 8.66 8.78 1.49
CA SER A 54 9.50 7.60 1.68
C SER A 54 8.75 6.33 1.30
N VAL A 55 9.38 5.50 0.48
CA VAL A 55 8.91 4.14 0.20
C VAL A 55 9.08 3.28 1.43
N LEU A 56 8.00 2.64 1.86
CA LEU A 56 7.98 1.75 3.01
C LEU A 56 7.98 0.28 2.60
N HIS A 57 7.36 -0.05 1.45
CA HIS A 57 7.32 -1.41 0.92
C HIS A 57 7.31 -1.43 -0.60
N ASN A 58 7.98 -2.41 -1.18
CA ASN A 58 7.90 -2.74 -2.61
C ASN A 58 7.22 -4.10 -2.73
N PHE A 59 6.04 -4.15 -3.35
CA PHE A 59 5.31 -5.41 -3.50
C PHE A 59 6.11 -6.43 -4.30
N THR A 60 6.09 -7.68 -3.86
CA THR A 60 6.53 -8.82 -4.67
C THR A 60 5.31 -9.50 -5.30
N GLY A 61 5.49 -10.25 -6.39
CA GLY A 61 4.37 -11.04 -6.95
C GLY A 61 3.76 -12.04 -5.95
N LEU A 62 4.54 -12.45 -4.95
CA LEU A 62 4.09 -13.27 -3.81
C LEU A 62 3.32 -12.48 -2.75
N GLU A 63 3.14 -11.18 -2.86
CA GLU A 63 2.29 -10.38 -1.97
C GLU A 63 1.05 -9.86 -2.69
N GLY A 64 0.89 -10.21 -3.98
CA GLY A 64 -0.03 -9.56 -4.89
C GLY A 64 0.68 -8.45 -5.67
N HIS A 65 0.04 -7.96 -6.72
CA HIS A 65 0.59 -6.89 -7.55
C HIS A 65 -0.47 -5.83 -7.80
N SER A 66 -0.02 -4.64 -8.20
CA SER A 66 -0.90 -3.51 -8.47
C SER A 66 -1.86 -3.25 -7.30
N PRO A 67 -1.33 -2.81 -6.14
CA PRO A 67 -2.18 -2.40 -5.03
C PRO A 67 -3.11 -1.27 -5.47
N LEU A 68 -4.38 -1.42 -5.10
CA LEU A 68 -5.46 -0.53 -5.51
C LEU A 68 -6.34 -0.18 -4.30
N GLY A 69 -6.93 1.00 -4.36
CA GLY A 69 -7.77 1.54 -3.30
C GLY A 69 -6.98 2.27 -2.21
N SER A 70 -7.67 2.66 -1.15
CA SER A 70 -7.06 3.28 0.02
C SER A 70 -6.66 2.23 1.04
N LEU A 71 -5.56 2.49 1.75
CA LEU A 71 -5.27 1.79 2.99
C LEU A 71 -6.35 2.11 4.02
N THR A 72 -6.62 1.18 4.91
CA THR A 72 -7.49 1.40 6.07
C THR A 72 -6.67 1.20 7.33
N ARG A 73 -6.68 2.20 8.20
CA ARG A 73 -5.95 2.15 9.47
C ARG A 73 -6.77 1.42 10.52
N ALA A 74 -6.14 0.48 11.22
CA ALA A 74 -6.63 -0.01 12.51
C ALA A 74 -5.44 -0.14 13.48
N GLU A 75 -5.53 0.55 14.61
CA GLU A 75 -4.46 0.61 15.62
C GLU A 75 -3.09 0.98 15.02
N ASP A 76 -2.15 0.03 15.06
CA ASP A 76 -0.76 0.11 14.62
C ASP A 76 -0.53 -0.47 13.21
N ASP A 77 -1.63 -0.77 12.51
CA ASP A 77 -1.63 -1.45 11.23
C ASP A 77 -2.41 -0.69 10.14
N LEU A 78 -2.00 -0.96 8.91
CA LEU A 78 -2.67 -0.54 7.69
C LEU A 78 -3.09 -1.78 6.89
N TYR A 79 -4.34 -1.82 6.48
CA TYR A 79 -4.93 -2.92 5.72
C TYR A 79 -5.21 -2.45 4.31
N GLY A 80 -4.95 -3.31 3.35
CA GLY A 80 -5.14 -2.98 1.96
C GLY A 80 -5.32 -4.20 1.09
N THR A 81 -5.51 -3.92 -0.19
CA THR A 81 -5.76 -4.91 -1.21
C THR A 81 -4.76 -4.73 -2.34
N ALA A 82 -4.21 -5.84 -2.80
CA ALA A 82 -3.53 -5.92 -4.08
C ALA A 82 -4.21 -7.00 -4.92
N THR A 83 -3.89 -7.06 -6.20
CA THR A 83 -4.42 -8.11 -7.06
C THR A 83 -4.13 -9.47 -6.43
N ASN A 84 -5.18 -10.29 -6.29
CA ASN A 84 -5.18 -11.59 -5.62
C ASN A 84 -4.87 -11.61 -4.11
N THR A 85 -4.73 -10.48 -3.41
CA THR A 85 -4.45 -10.50 -1.96
C THR A 85 -5.19 -9.45 -1.14
N VAL A 86 -5.50 -9.83 0.10
CA VAL A 86 -5.71 -8.90 1.21
C VAL A 86 -4.47 -8.94 2.08
N PHE A 87 -3.94 -7.78 2.45
CA PHE A 87 -2.73 -7.69 3.26
C PHE A 87 -2.89 -6.73 4.44
N ARG A 88 -2.00 -6.90 5.41
CA ARG A 88 -1.75 -6.01 6.54
C ARG A 88 -0.30 -5.56 6.49
N MET A 89 -0.06 -4.30 6.81
CA MET A 89 1.26 -3.74 7.00
C MET A 89 1.32 -3.11 8.39
N THR A 90 2.26 -3.57 9.20
CA THR A 90 2.54 -2.92 10.48
C THR A 90 3.47 -1.74 10.21
N PHE A 91 3.04 -0.54 10.59
CA PHE A 91 3.82 0.69 10.39
C PHE A 91 4.57 1.13 11.65
N MET A 92 4.19 0.62 12.84
CA MET A 92 4.86 0.88 14.12
C MET A 92 5.76 -0.29 14.53
N GLY A 93 7.01 -0.02 14.96
CA GLY A 93 7.88 -1.04 15.57
C GLY A 93 8.51 -2.08 14.62
N GLY A 94 8.18 -2.05 13.33
CA GLY A 94 8.83 -2.82 12.28
C GLY A 94 8.63 -2.10 10.95
N HIS A 95 9.71 -1.77 10.26
CA HIS A 95 9.68 -0.98 9.02
C HIS A 95 8.91 -1.72 7.91
N GLY A 96 7.61 -1.43 7.80
CA GLY A 96 6.80 -1.73 6.63
C GLY A 96 6.66 -3.19 6.21
N SER A 97 6.76 -4.14 7.15
CA SER A 97 6.55 -5.54 6.81
C SER A 97 5.11 -5.80 6.40
N VAL A 98 4.91 -6.24 5.17
CA VAL A 98 3.63 -6.68 4.63
C VAL A 98 3.41 -8.16 4.95
N SER A 99 2.23 -8.47 5.47
CA SER A 99 1.74 -9.82 5.70
C SER A 99 0.48 -10.04 4.88
N VAL A 100 0.47 -11.09 4.06
CA VAL A 100 -0.72 -11.48 3.31
C VAL A 100 -1.69 -12.19 4.25
N LEU A 101 -2.89 -11.63 4.41
CA LEU A 101 -3.95 -12.19 5.24
C LEU A 101 -4.81 -13.20 4.46
N HIS A 102 -5.02 -12.92 3.19
CA HIS A 102 -5.80 -13.79 2.31
C HIS A 102 -5.27 -13.73 0.89
N ARG A 103 -5.30 -14.87 0.20
CA ARG A 103 -5.00 -14.99 -1.23
C ARG A 103 -6.23 -15.51 -1.92
N PHE A 104 -6.69 -14.76 -2.90
CA PHE A 104 -7.77 -15.19 -3.78
C PHE A 104 -7.22 -16.23 -4.76
N GLY A 105 -7.97 -17.31 -4.97
CA GLY A 105 -7.48 -18.51 -5.64
C GLY A 105 -7.44 -18.45 -7.17
N GLY A 106 -7.62 -17.27 -7.77
CA GLY A 106 -7.62 -17.12 -9.23
C GLY A 106 -8.97 -17.50 -9.86
N GLU A 107 -9.02 -17.56 -11.19
CA GLU A 107 -10.25 -17.84 -11.98
C GLU A 107 -10.87 -19.24 -11.74
N LEU A 108 -10.16 -20.11 -11.00
CA LEU A 108 -10.63 -21.45 -10.65
C LEU A 108 -11.23 -21.52 -9.23
N SER A 109 -11.21 -20.41 -8.49
CA SER A 109 -11.74 -20.29 -7.14
C SER A 109 -13.03 -19.47 -7.12
N ASN A 110 -13.88 -19.74 -6.14
CA ASN A 110 -15.15 -19.04 -5.94
C ASN A 110 -15.01 -17.78 -5.05
N ASP A 111 -13.79 -17.36 -4.72
CA ASP A 111 -13.52 -16.23 -3.83
C ASP A 111 -13.11 -14.93 -4.58
N GLY A 112 -12.91 -14.98 -5.89
CA GLY A 112 -12.64 -13.82 -6.75
C GLY A 112 -11.17 -13.70 -7.17
N ILE A 113 -10.79 -12.55 -7.78
CA ILE A 113 -9.39 -12.30 -8.23
C ILE A 113 -8.92 -10.84 -8.06
N LEU A 114 -9.84 -9.89 -7.96
CA LEU A 114 -9.52 -8.46 -8.02
C LEU A 114 -10.28 -7.66 -6.95
N PRO A 115 -9.79 -7.65 -5.70
CA PRO A 115 -10.29 -6.71 -4.70
C PRO A 115 -9.84 -5.28 -5.04
N PHE A 116 -10.77 -4.34 -5.18
CA PHE A 116 -10.48 -2.94 -5.56
C PHE A 116 -10.74 -1.92 -4.44
N ALA A 117 -11.37 -2.35 -3.34
CA ALA A 117 -11.81 -1.47 -2.27
C ALA A 117 -10.98 -1.69 -0.99
N GLY A 118 -10.84 -0.63 -0.20
CA GLY A 118 -10.22 -0.71 1.12
C GLY A 118 -10.96 -1.70 2.02
N VAL A 119 -10.21 -2.31 2.93
CA VAL A 119 -10.75 -3.27 3.91
C VAL A 119 -11.40 -2.50 5.05
N ALA A 120 -12.68 -2.72 5.34
CA ALA A 120 -13.29 -2.17 6.55
C ALA A 120 -12.86 -2.99 7.78
N VAL A 121 -12.40 -2.31 8.83
CA VAL A 121 -12.07 -2.92 10.13
C VAL A 121 -13.04 -2.35 11.17
N GLY A 122 -13.64 -3.21 12.00
CA GLY A 122 -14.66 -2.86 13.00
C GLY A 122 -14.30 -3.34 14.39
#